data_AF-A0A1N7QL34-F1
#
_entry.id   AF-A0A1N7QL34-F1
#
_cell.length_a   1.000
_cell.length_b   1.000
_cell.length_c   1.000
_cell.angle_alpha   90.00
_cell.angle_beta   90.00
_cell.angle_gamma   90.00
#
_symmetry.space_group_name_H-M   'P 1'
#
loop_
_entity.id
_entity.type
_entity.pdbx_description
1 polymer ?
#
loop_
_entity_poly.entity_id
_entity_poly.type
_entity_poly.pdbx_seq_one_letter_code
_entity_poly.pdbx_strand_id
1 'polypeptide(L)'
;MPELTLKQKNRDLKSIWDFLLFSIIVGIVICFLIGLNTLNMKGGIMAYLELTGACIFIGGASFGIGGLSGFLFGVPKILNSDTNNHDRKPSVTQNDNLVQISDWLTKIIVGVGLTQLNNIPEFLARVGKYFSIIFQNKDSGEKIAIAVILYFLIIGFLSVYLWTRLHFIGMVKKVEDDLDKKVNAMAEVINDTQQKMTDLGGGKTISEKFDEVKAEVNNIATNDPDDPQKSKWGGKSECNERKITAKIEPSENPALYKVTLEVCSTNPANPLTGFVKFHLHPTFNNDNPIIAVTDGIARLVLNKVYGAFTAGAEADEGNTRLEIDLAELSGVPQEFRDR
;
A
#
# COMPACT_ATOMS: atom_id res chain seq x y z
N MET A 1 -5.90 18.93 -22.22
CA MET A 1 -7.20 18.56 -21.62
C MET A 1 -7.16 18.12 -20.14
N PRO A 2 -6.09 17.50 -19.57
CA PRO A 2 -6.12 17.08 -18.15
C PRO A 2 -6.04 18.24 -17.14
N GLU A 3 -5.37 19.36 -17.46
CA GLU A 3 -5.26 20.50 -16.54
C GLU A 3 -6.59 21.20 -16.22
N LEU A 4 -7.49 21.30 -17.22
CA LEU A 4 -8.82 21.88 -17.03
C LEU A 4 -9.66 21.04 -16.05
N THR A 5 -9.53 19.71 -16.12
CA THR A 5 -10.26 18.79 -15.21
C THR A 5 -9.74 18.85 -13.77
N LEU A 6 -8.43 19.00 -13.57
CA LEU A 6 -7.83 19.15 -12.24
C LEU A 6 -8.18 20.49 -11.60
N LYS A 7 -8.15 21.58 -12.38
CA LYS A 7 -8.53 22.91 -11.90
C LYS A 7 -10.00 22.96 -11.50
N GLN A 8 -10.87 22.28 -12.25
CA GLN A 8 -12.29 22.17 -11.95
C GLN A 8 -12.53 21.34 -10.68
N LYS A 9 -11.90 20.16 -10.57
CA LYS A 9 -11.96 19.33 -9.35
C LYS A 9 -11.51 20.11 -8.10
N ASN A 10 -10.39 20.83 -8.17
CA ASN A 10 -9.88 21.62 -7.05
C ASN A 10 -10.83 22.76 -6.66
N ARG A 11 -11.48 23.39 -7.64
CA ARG A 11 -12.50 24.43 -7.40
C ARG A 11 -13.73 23.86 -6.70
N ASP A 12 -14.20 22.70 -7.14
CA ASP A 12 -15.38 22.06 -6.58
C ASP A 12 -15.12 21.55 -5.16
N LEU A 13 -13.93 21.00 -4.89
CA LEU A 13 -13.50 20.68 -3.52
C LEU A 13 -13.47 21.92 -2.63
N LYS A 14 -12.90 23.03 -3.10
CA LYS A 14 -12.84 24.27 -2.33
C LYS A 14 -14.25 24.78 -1.98
N SER A 15 -15.17 24.74 -2.93
CA SER A 15 -16.57 25.15 -2.72
C SER A 15 -17.25 24.36 -1.58
N ILE A 16 -17.01 23.05 -1.51
CA ILE A 16 -17.53 22.19 -0.42
C ILE A 16 -16.97 22.64 0.94
N TRP A 17 -15.66 22.90 1.02
CA TRP A 17 -15.03 23.39 2.25
C TRP A 17 -15.54 24.76 2.67
N ASP A 18 -15.68 25.68 1.72
CA ASP A 18 -16.20 27.01 1.97
C ASP A 18 -17.65 26.95 2.51
N PHE A 19 -18.49 26.05 1.96
CA PHE A 19 -19.85 25.82 2.45
C PHE A 19 -19.89 25.24 3.88
N LEU A 20 -19.03 24.26 4.18
CA LEU A 20 -18.95 23.66 5.52
C LEU A 20 -18.46 24.69 6.55
N LEU A 21 -17.42 25.45 6.21
CA LEU A 21 -16.89 26.51 7.06
C LEU A 21 -17.95 27.59 7.31
N PHE A 22 -18.64 28.02 6.26
CA PHE A 22 -19.76 28.96 6.37
C PHE A 22 -20.84 28.44 7.32
N SER A 23 -21.22 27.17 7.21
CA SER A 23 -22.22 26.54 8.08
C SER A 23 -21.76 26.54 9.55
N ILE A 24 -20.51 26.19 9.83
CA ILE A 24 -19.96 26.25 11.19
C ILE A 24 -20.02 27.68 11.75
N ILE A 25 -19.61 28.68 10.95
CA ILE A 25 -19.65 30.10 11.34
C ILE A 25 -21.09 30.53 11.64
N VAL A 26 -22.05 30.16 10.79
CA VAL A 26 -23.48 30.45 11.00
C VAL A 26 -23.96 29.86 12.33
N GLY A 27 -23.61 28.60 12.64
CA GLY A 27 -23.95 27.98 13.93
C GLY A 27 -23.37 28.72 15.13
N ILE A 28 -22.11 29.16 15.03
CA ILE A 28 -21.45 29.94 16.08
C ILE A 28 -22.14 31.30 16.25
N VAL A 29 -22.43 32.00 15.15
CA VAL A 29 -23.15 33.29 15.18
C VAL A 29 -24.53 33.13 15.81
N ILE A 30 -25.27 32.07 15.50
CA ILE A 30 -26.56 31.78 16.14
C ILE A 30 -26.40 31.62 17.67
N CYS A 31 -25.33 30.97 18.15
CA CYS A 31 -25.06 30.86 19.59
C CYS A 31 -24.81 32.23 20.25
N PHE A 32 -24.11 33.14 19.56
CA PHE A 32 -23.95 34.52 20.01
C PHE A 32 -25.29 35.28 20.04
N LEU A 33 -26.12 35.13 19.01
CA LEU A 33 -27.44 35.77 18.93
C LEU A 33 -28.41 35.26 20.02
N ILE A 34 -28.36 33.96 20.34
CA ILE A 34 -29.14 33.39 21.46
C ILE A 34 -28.74 34.08 22.78
N GLY A 35 -27.44 34.25 23.00
CA GLY A 35 -26.90 34.97 24.15
C GLY A 35 -27.43 36.40 24.29
N LEU A 36 -27.51 37.16 23.19
CA LEU A 36 -27.89 38.59 23.19
C LEU A 36 -29.24 38.83 23.88
N ASN A 37 -30.16 37.87 23.84
CA ASN A 37 -31.46 37.93 24.52
C ASN A 37 -31.37 38.04 26.05
N THR A 38 -30.19 37.86 26.65
CA THR A 38 -29.98 37.96 28.10
C THR A 38 -29.35 39.28 28.55
N LEU A 39 -28.88 40.12 27.62
CA LEU A 39 -28.22 41.40 27.95
C LEU A 39 -29.16 42.42 28.63
N ASN A 40 -30.46 42.33 28.36
CA ASN A 40 -31.48 43.19 28.98
C ASN A 40 -31.97 42.67 30.35
N MET A 41 -31.44 41.54 30.84
CA MET A 41 -31.80 40.95 32.13
C MET A 41 -30.83 41.40 33.24
N LYS A 42 -31.21 41.22 34.51
CA LYS A 42 -30.43 41.66 35.70
C LYS A 42 -28.96 41.17 35.75
N GLY A 43 -28.59 40.15 34.95
CA GLY A 43 -27.22 39.61 34.88
C GLY A 43 -26.28 40.27 33.86
N GLY A 44 -26.78 41.15 32.98
CA GLY A 44 -25.98 41.91 32.02
C GLY A 44 -25.01 41.04 31.17
N ILE A 45 -23.77 41.52 31.01
CA ILE A 45 -22.72 40.87 30.19
C ILE A 45 -22.31 39.48 30.71
N MET A 46 -22.35 39.24 32.02
CA MET A 46 -21.93 37.94 32.57
C MET A 46 -22.91 36.83 32.18
N ALA A 47 -24.21 37.10 32.24
CA ALA A 47 -25.25 36.16 31.79
C ALA A 47 -25.16 35.87 30.28
N TYR A 48 -24.77 36.88 29.49
CA TYR A 48 -24.51 36.72 28.05
C TYR A 48 -23.34 35.75 27.78
N LEU A 49 -22.21 35.98 28.45
CA LEU A 49 -21.01 35.14 28.28
C LEU A 49 -21.25 33.71 28.74
N GLU A 50 -21.95 33.51 29.85
CA GLU A 50 -22.29 32.19 30.38
C GLU A 50 -23.17 31.40 29.40
N LEU A 51 -24.26 32.01 28.92
CA LEU A 51 -25.19 31.34 27.99
C LEU A 51 -24.53 31.04 26.65
N THR A 52 -23.83 32.01 26.06
CA THR A 52 -23.14 31.81 24.78
C THR A 52 -22.03 30.77 24.92
N GLY A 53 -21.24 30.82 26.00
CA GLY A 53 -20.19 29.84 26.28
C GLY A 53 -20.75 28.42 26.40
N ALA A 54 -21.85 28.25 27.14
CA ALA A 54 -22.50 26.96 27.29
C ALA A 54 -23.10 26.42 25.97
N CYS A 55 -23.69 27.31 25.14
CA CYS A 55 -24.19 26.95 23.81
C CYS A 55 -23.06 26.44 22.89
N ILE A 56 -21.95 27.17 22.85
CA ILE A 56 -20.79 26.79 22.04
C ILE A 56 -20.18 25.48 22.56
N PHE A 57 -20.13 25.28 23.88
CA PHE A 57 -19.58 24.06 24.46
C PHE A 57 -20.41 22.81 24.11
N ILE A 58 -21.73 22.89 24.27
CA ILE A 58 -22.63 21.78 23.90
C ILE A 58 -22.62 21.56 22.38
N GLY A 59 -22.65 22.63 21.59
CA GLY A 59 -22.51 22.57 20.15
C GLY A 59 -21.20 21.87 19.75
N GLY A 60 -20.08 22.27 20.35
CA GLY A 60 -18.76 21.66 20.13
C GLY A 60 -18.70 20.18 20.53
N ALA A 61 -19.28 19.81 21.67
CA ALA A 61 -19.38 18.40 22.09
C ALA A 61 -20.20 17.58 21.09
N SER A 62 -21.32 18.13 20.62
CA SER A 62 -22.21 17.50 19.63
C SER A 62 -21.52 17.37 18.28
N PHE A 63 -20.78 18.39 17.86
CA PHE A 63 -19.92 18.37 16.68
C PHE A 63 -18.85 17.28 16.78
N GLY A 64 -18.22 17.11 17.95
CA GLY A 64 -17.23 16.05 18.18
C GLY A 64 -17.83 14.65 18.05
N ILE A 65 -19.00 14.41 18.64
CA ILE A 65 -19.72 13.13 18.52
C ILE A 65 -20.12 12.86 17.07
N GLY A 66 -20.68 13.88 16.40
CA GLY A 66 -21.02 13.83 14.99
C GLY A 66 -19.79 13.51 14.14
N GLY A 67 -18.69 14.24 14.36
CA GLY A 67 -17.44 14.08 13.64
C GLY A 67 -16.79 12.71 13.84
N LEU A 68 -16.79 12.17 15.06
CA LEU A 68 -16.34 10.81 15.34
C LEU A 68 -17.17 9.78 14.58
N SER A 69 -18.50 9.95 14.58
CA SER A 69 -19.40 9.11 13.78
C SER A 69 -19.10 9.24 12.28
N GLY A 70 -18.95 10.47 11.78
CA GLY A 70 -18.62 10.75 10.38
C GLY A 70 -17.28 10.16 9.95
N PHE A 71 -16.28 10.17 10.84
CA PHE A 71 -15.01 9.50 10.63
C PHE A 71 -15.20 7.98 10.46
N LEU A 72 -15.90 7.33 11.38
CA LEU A 72 -16.14 5.88 11.34
C LEU A 72 -16.83 5.43 10.05
N PHE A 73 -17.80 6.22 9.55
CA PHE A 73 -18.46 5.92 8.28
C PHE A 73 -17.67 6.36 7.04
N GLY A 74 -16.74 7.30 7.19
CA GLY A 74 -15.90 7.80 6.10
C GLY A 74 -14.68 6.94 5.82
N VAL A 75 -14.17 6.20 6.83
CA VAL A 75 -12.99 5.33 6.67
C VAL A 75 -13.31 4.20 5.68
N PRO A 76 -12.50 3.99 4.64
CA PRO A 76 -12.70 2.89 3.72
C PRO A 76 -12.49 1.54 4.40
N LYS A 77 -13.30 0.53 4.02
CA LYS A 77 -13.01 -0.86 4.39
C LYS A 77 -11.88 -1.34 3.49
N ILE A 78 -10.69 -1.52 4.06
CA ILE A 78 -9.61 -2.25 3.40
C ILE A 78 -9.99 -3.72 3.56
N LEU A 79 -10.50 -4.34 2.48
CA LEU A 79 -10.65 -5.78 2.44
C LEU A 79 -9.24 -6.38 2.36
N ASN A 80 -8.69 -6.74 3.51
CA ASN A 80 -7.63 -7.72 3.55
C ASN A 80 -8.26 -9.02 3.05
N SER A 81 -7.98 -9.38 1.80
CA SER A 81 -8.32 -10.70 1.30
C SER A 81 -7.54 -11.70 2.15
N ASP A 82 -8.23 -12.70 2.70
CA ASP A 82 -7.75 -13.61 3.75
C ASP A 82 -6.28 -14.07 3.59
N THR A 83 -5.49 -13.69 4.59
CA THR A 83 -4.33 -14.31 5.29
C THR A 83 -3.60 -15.53 4.71
N ASN A 84 -3.39 -15.71 3.41
CA ASN A 84 -2.42 -16.71 2.91
C ASN A 84 -1.70 -16.32 1.61
N ASN A 85 -1.72 -15.04 1.24
CA ASN A 85 -1.08 -14.61 0.00
C ASN A 85 -0.44 -13.23 0.20
N HIS A 86 0.88 -13.18 0.28
CA HIS A 86 1.65 -11.96 0.56
C HIS A 86 1.62 -10.92 -0.58
N ASP A 87 1.02 -11.26 -1.72
CA ASP A 87 1.26 -10.54 -2.98
C ASP A 87 0.01 -9.95 -3.66
N ARG A 88 -0.99 -9.51 -2.89
CA ARG A 88 -2.07 -8.68 -3.44
C ARG A 88 -1.99 -7.25 -2.95
N LYS A 89 -1.80 -6.32 -3.89
CA LYS A 89 -2.05 -4.88 -3.67
C LYS A 89 -3.41 -4.73 -2.98
N PRO A 90 -3.51 -3.99 -1.87
CA PRO A 90 -4.78 -3.78 -1.19
C PRO A 90 -5.75 -3.14 -2.18
N SER A 91 -6.77 -3.90 -2.61
CA SER A 91 -7.85 -3.33 -3.40
C SER A 91 -8.70 -2.49 -2.45
N VAL A 92 -8.44 -1.19 -2.45
CA VAL A 92 -9.24 -0.20 -1.72
C VAL A 92 -10.65 -0.21 -2.32
N THR A 93 -11.52 -1.05 -1.76
CA THR A 93 -12.92 -1.12 -2.14
C THR A 93 -13.62 0.13 -1.60
N GLN A 94 -14.42 0.79 -2.44
CA GLN A 94 -15.17 1.96 -2.00
C GLN A 94 -16.15 1.58 -0.89
N ASN A 95 -16.26 2.44 0.11
CA ASN A 95 -17.13 2.19 1.25
C ASN A 95 -18.59 2.49 0.90
N ASP A 96 -19.42 1.45 0.80
CA ASP A 96 -20.86 1.54 0.59
C ASP A 96 -21.67 1.67 1.89
N ASN A 97 -21.02 1.84 3.05
CA ASN A 97 -21.69 1.91 4.35
C ASN A 97 -22.83 2.93 4.37
N LEU A 98 -22.67 4.13 3.78
CA LEU A 98 -23.76 5.12 3.74
C LEU A 98 -24.91 4.73 2.82
N VAL A 99 -24.64 4.01 1.73
CA VAL A 99 -25.68 3.51 0.83
C VAL A 99 -26.50 2.45 1.58
N GLN A 100 -25.82 1.54 2.27
CA GLN A 100 -26.45 0.50 3.10
C GLN A 100 -27.26 1.11 4.24
N ILE A 101 -26.71 2.12 4.93
CA ILE A 101 -27.43 2.82 6.01
C ILE A 101 -28.62 3.61 5.47
N SER A 102 -28.52 4.24 4.30
CA SER A 102 -29.65 4.95 3.69
C SER A 102 -30.79 3.98 3.34
N ASP A 103 -30.47 2.80 2.85
CA ASP A 103 -31.43 1.73 2.60
C ASP A 103 -32.06 1.21 3.91
N TRP A 104 -31.26 0.99 4.94
CA TRP A 104 -31.74 0.60 6.28
C TRP A 104 -32.58 1.69 6.94
N LEU A 105 -32.18 2.96 6.85
CA LEU A 105 -32.92 4.09 7.40
C LEU A 105 -34.28 4.20 6.73
N THR A 106 -34.35 4.05 5.41
CA THR A 106 -35.62 4.05 4.67
C THR A 106 -36.49 2.88 5.12
N LYS A 107 -35.93 1.69 5.31
CA LYS A 107 -36.64 0.51 5.84
C LYS A 107 -37.07 0.68 7.31
N ILE A 108 -36.32 1.38 8.14
CA ILE A 108 -36.68 1.71 9.52
C ILE A 108 -37.82 2.74 9.53
N ILE A 109 -37.75 3.79 8.72
CA ILE A 109 -38.81 4.81 8.62
C ILE A 109 -40.11 4.18 8.11
N VAL A 110 -40.04 3.30 7.11
CA VAL A 110 -41.22 2.64 6.54
C VAL A 110 -41.73 1.47 7.40
N GLY A 111 -40.83 0.68 8.01
CA GLY A 111 -41.17 -0.55 8.73
C GLY A 111 -41.29 -0.37 10.25
N VAL A 112 -40.23 0.08 10.91
CA VAL A 112 -40.21 0.34 12.37
C VAL A 112 -40.99 1.60 12.71
N GLY A 113 -41.10 2.54 11.77
CA GLY A 113 -41.86 3.77 11.92
C GLY A 113 -43.35 3.57 12.14
N LEU A 114 -43.88 2.41 11.72
CA LEU A 114 -45.26 2.03 11.97
C LEU A 114 -45.55 1.59 13.42
N THR A 115 -44.53 1.30 14.25
CA THR A 115 -44.73 0.71 15.59
C THR A 115 -43.90 1.30 16.72
N GLN A 116 -42.67 1.81 16.50
CA GLN A 116 -41.77 2.27 17.58
C GLN A 116 -41.25 3.70 17.43
N LEU A 117 -41.51 4.40 16.31
CA LEU A 117 -41.08 5.79 16.12
C LEU A 117 -41.68 6.77 17.16
N ASN A 118 -42.75 6.38 17.84
CA ASN A 118 -43.43 7.18 18.86
C ASN A 118 -42.52 7.56 20.04
N ASN A 119 -41.42 6.84 20.28
CA ASN A 119 -40.53 7.09 21.42
C ASN A 119 -39.42 8.12 21.13
N ILE A 120 -39.16 8.45 19.85
CA ILE A 120 -38.11 9.43 19.49
C ILE A 120 -38.42 10.84 20.00
N PRO A 121 -39.64 11.38 19.81
CA PRO A 121 -39.99 12.69 20.35
C PRO A 121 -39.82 12.77 21.86
N GLU A 122 -40.19 11.71 22.59
CA GLU A 122 -40.04 11.67 24.06
C GLU A 122 -38.57 11.62 24.49
N PHE A 123 -37.71 10.89 23.78
CA PHE A 123 -36.27 10.92 24.03
C PHE A 123 -35.67 12.31 23.77
N LEU A 124 -36.01 12.94 22.62
CA LEU A 124 -35.55 14.29 22.30
C LEU A 124 -36.03 15.31 23.32
N ALA A 125 -37.28 15.20 23.79
CA ALA A 125 -37.82 16.06 24.84
C ALA A 125 -37.06 15.88 26.17
N ARG A 126 -36.70 14.64 26.55
CA ARG A 126 -35.87 14.39 27.74
C ARG A 126 -34.49 15.02 27.63
N VAL A 127 -33.82 14.88 26.47
CA VAL A 127 -32.51 15.52 26.22
C VAL A 127 -32.64 17.04 26.24
N GLY A 128 -33.64 17.59 25.55
CA GLY A 128 -33.91 19.03 25.52
C GLY A 128 -34.19 19.59 26.91
N LYS A 129 -35.00 18.90 27.72
CA LYS A 129 -35.30 19.28 29.11
C LYS A 129 -34.07 19.19 30.02
N TYR A 130 -33.19 18.22 29.81
CA TYR A 130 -31.95 18.13 30.57
C TYR A 130 -31.05 19.36 30.31
N PHE A 131 -30.95 19.77 29.05
CA PHE A 131 -30.14 20.93 28.66
C PHE A 131 -30.87 22.28 28.73
N SER A 132 -32.19 22.32 28.94
CA SER A 132 -32.98 23.57 29.04
C SER A 132 -32.58 24.42 30.24
N ILE A 133 -32.01 23.80 31.27
CA ILE A 133 -31.50 24.45 32.48
C ILE A 133 -30.48 25.55 32.11
N ILE A 134 -29.67 25.28 31.08
CA ILE A 134 -28.64 26.19 30.59
C ILE A 134 -29.26 27.44 29.95
N PHE A 135 -30.44 27.28 29.34
CA PHE A 135 -31.21 28.37 28.73
C PHE A 135 -32.14 29.06 29.73
N GLN A 136 -31.80 28.99 31.02
CA GLN A 136 -32.52 29.62 32.14
C GLN A 136 -33.99 29.20 32.22
N ASN A 137 -34.32 27.96 31.80
CA ASN A 137 -35.69 27.43 31.80
C ASN A 137 -36.73 28.37 31.16
N LYS A 138 -36.34 29.11 30.12
CA LYS A 138 -37.31 29.80 29.24
C LYS A 138 -38.20 28.76 28.56
N ASP A 139 -39.45 29.12 28.26
CA ASP A 139 -40.41 28.23 27.54
C ASP A 139 -39.87 27.69 26.20
N SER A 140 -38.88 28.37 25.62
CA SER A 140 -38.20 27.97 24.38
C SER A 140 -36.86 27.26 24.59
N GLY A 141 -36.35 27.15 25.83
CA GLY A 141 -35.00 26.64 26.12
C GLY A 141 -34.79 25.19 25.71
N GLU A 142 -35.80 24.33 25.93
CA GLU A 142 -35.80 22.94 25.48
C GLU A 142 -35.62 22.82 23.96
N LYS A 143 -36.39 23.62 23.20
CA LYS A 143 -36.38 23.62 21.73
C LYS A 143 -35.04 24.11 21.19
N ILE A 144 -34.48 25.15 21.82
CA ILE A 144 -33.17 25.70 21.44
C ILE A 144 -32.06 24.67 21.69
N ALA A 145 -32.09 23.99 22.84
CA ALA A 145 -31.11 22.96 23.17
C ALA A 145 -31.10 21.83 22.12
N ILE A 146 -32.28 21.30 21.78
CA ILE A 146 -32.42 20.25 20.76
C ILE A 146 -31.87 20.74 19.41
N ALA A 147 -32.24 21.97 19.00
CA ALA A 147 -31.81 22.52 17.72
C ALA A 147 -30.28 22.68 17.63
N VAL A 148 -29.63 23.21 18.67
CA VAL A 148 -28.17 23.39 18.72
C VAL A 148 -27.46 22.04 18.65
N ILE A 149 -27.90 21.06 19.44
CA ILE A 149 -27.32 19.71 19.46
C ILE A 149 -27.40 19.07 18.08
N LEU A 150 -28.60 19.04 17.48
CA LEU A 150 -28.80 18.41 16.17
C LEU A 150 -28.02 19.12 15.07
N TYR A 151 -28.01 20.46 15.06
CA TYR A 151 -27.30 21.25 14.07
C TYR A 151 -25.81 20.91 14.05
N PHE A 152 -25.15 21.03 15.21
CA PHE A 152 -23.72 20.79 15.30
C PHE A 152 -23.35 19.32 15.13
N LEU A 153 -24.20 18.38 15.56
CA LEU A 153 -24.01 16.95 15.31
C LEU A 153 -24.00 16.63 13.81
N ILE A 154 -24.95 17.17 13.05
CA ILE A 154 -25.04 16.95 11.59
C ILE A 154 -23.86 17.59 10.87
N ILE A 155 -23.50 18.84 11.21
CA ILE A 155 -22.39 19.54 10.57
C ILE A 155 -21.04 18.89 10.93
N GLY A 156 -20.86 18.44 12.17
CA GLY A 156 -19.69 17.68 12.60
C GLY A 156 -19.54 16.37 11.82
N PHE A 157 -20.64 15.62 11.72
CA PHE A 157 -20.70 14.40 10.92
C PHE A 157 -20.30 14.65 9.47
N LEU A 158 -20.96 15.60 8.81
CA LEU A 158 -20.72 15.87 7.40
C LEU A 158 -19.29 16.37 7.14
N SER A 159 -18.78 17.24 8.01
CA SER A 159 -17.44 17.81 7.88
C SER A 159 -16.36 16.73 7.93
N VAL A 160 -16.38 15.90 8.97
CA VAL A 160 -15.35 14.86 9.14
C VAL A 160 -15.56 13.71 8.16
N TYR A 161 -16.80 13.35 7.83
CA TYR A 161 -17.09 12.34 6.80
C TYR A 161 -16.50 12.75 5.43
N LEU A 162 -16.77 13.98 4.99
CA LEU A 162 -16.25 14.48 3.71
C LEU A 162 -14.73 14.66 3.77
N TRP A 163 -14.18 15.08 4.90
CA TRP A 163 -12.73 15.14 5.11
C TRP A 163 -12.07 13.78 4.89
N THR A 164 -12.57 12.75 5.59
CA THR A 164 -12.04 11.39 5.49
C THR A 164 -12.17 10.85 4.07
N ARG A 165 -13.33 11.04 3.44
CA ARG A 165 -13.57 10.50 2.09
C ARG A 165 -12.77 11.21 0.99
N LEU A 166 -12.54 12.52 1.10
CA LEU A 166 -11.90 13.30 0.03
C LEU A 166 -10.39 13.42 0.20
N HIS A 167 -9.89 13.59 1.43
CA HIS A 167 -8.47 13.89 1.68
C HIS A 167 -7.71 12.70 2.27
N PHE A 168 -8.24 12.07 3.32
CA PHE A 168 -7.53 10.99 4.02
C PHE A 168 -7.19 9.84 3.06
N ILE A 169 -8.13 9.43 2.22
CA ILE A 169 -7.91 8.40 1.19
C ILE A 169 -6.85 8.83 0.16
N GLY A 170 -6.91 10.08 -0.28
CA GLY A 170 -5.94 10.62 -1.23
C GLY A 170 -4.52 10.67 -0.66
N MET A 171 -4.37 10.86 0.66
CA MET A 171 -3.07 10.82 1.33
C MET A 171 -2.55 9.39 1.48
N VAL A 172 -3.37 8.45 1.93
CA VAL A 172 -2.97 7.03 2.09
C VAL A 172 -2.46 6.46 0.77
N LYS A 173 -3.22 6.66 -0.31
CA LYS A 173 -2.81 6.17 -1.63
C LYS A 173 -1.48 6.75 -2.12
N LYS A 174 -1.24 8.05 -1.89
CA LYS A 174 0.02 8.70 -2.27
C LYS A 174 1.21 8.14 -1.49
N VAL A 175 1.01 7.79 -0.21
CA VAL A 175 2.05 7.20 0.63
C VAL A 175 2.40 5.79 0.17
N GLU A 176 1.39 4.97 -0.17
CA GLU A 176 1.59 3.64 -0.75
C GLU A 176 2.33 3.72 -2.10
N ASP A 177 1.88 4.58 -3.02
CA ASP A 177 2.52 4.77 -4.34
C ASP A 177 3.98 5.27 -4.22
N ASP A 178 4.29 6.10 -3.22
CA ASP A 178 5.67 6.58 -2.97
C ASP A 178 6.56 5.49 -2.37
N LEU A 179 5.98 4.63 -1.51
CA LEU A 179 6.69 3.50 -0.92
C LEU A 179 7.07 2.46 -1.98
N ASP A 180 6.11 2.08 -2.85
CA ASP A 180 6.34 1.16 -3.96
C ASP A 180 7.49 1.65 -4.88
N LYS A 181 7.51 2.95 -5.20
CA LYS A 181 8.58 3.54 -6.02
C LYS A 181 9.95 3.46 -5.35
N LYS A 182 10.02 3.74 -4.05
CA LYS A 182 11.28 3.68 -3.30
C LYS A 182 11.82 2.26 -3.19
N VAL A 183 10.93 1.28 -2.97
CA VAL A 183 11.29 -0.15 -2.94
C VAL A 183 11.82 -0.59 -4.29
N ASN A 184 11.13 -0.26 -5.39
CA ASN A 184 11.57 -0.61 -6.74
C ASN A 184 12.91 0.05 -7.12
N ALA A 185 13.10 1.33 -6.77
CA ALA A 185 14.37 2.03 -7.00
C ALA A 185 15.52 1.39 -6.20
N MET A 186 15.27 0.94 -4.97
CA MET A 186 16.27 0.23 -4.17
C MET A 186 16.61 -1.14 -4.80
N ALA A 187 15.60 -1.89 -5.27
CA ALA A 187 15.80 -3.16 -5.95
C ALA A 187 16.65 -3.01 -7.23
N GLU A 188 16.42 -1.95 -8.01
CA GLU A 188 17.20 -1.65 -9.21
C GLU A 188 18.68 -1.36 -8.89
N VAL A 189 18.96 -0.58 -7.84
CA VAL A 189 20.33 -0.28 -7.39
C VAL A 189 21.06 -1.56 -6.90
N ILE A 190 20.36 -2.43 -6.18
CA ILE A 190 20.91 -3.72 -5.74
C ILE A 190 21.27 -4.58 -6.96
N ASN A 191 20.35 -4.70 -7.92
CA ASN A 191 20.56 -5.51 -9.12
C ASN A 191 21.72 -4.98 -9.98
N ASP A 192 21.81 -3.67 -10.23
CA ASP A 192 22.92 -3.05 -10.98
C ASP A 192 24.27 -3.25 -10.28
N THR A 193 24.30 -3.11 -8.95
CA THR A 193 25.53 -3.33 -8.16
C THR A 193 25.98 -4.78 -8.23
N GLN A 194 25.07 -5.74 -8.05
CA GLN A 194 25.36 -7.17 -8.11
C GLN A 194 25.80 -7.59 -9.51
N GLN A 195 25.14 -7.08 -10.55
CA GLN A 195 25.52 -7.36 -11.94
C GLN A 195 26.90 -6.80 -12.27
N LYS A 196 27.21 -5.55 -11.88
CA LYS A 196 28.55 -4.97 -12.07
C LYS A 196 29.64 -5.74 -11.34
N MET A 197 29.40 -6.15 -10.08
CA MET A 197 30.35 -6.97 -9.32
C MET A 197 30.60 -8.33 -10.01
N THR A 198 29.57 -8.92 -10.61
CA THR A 198 29.66 -10.19 -11.34
C THR A 198 30.40 -10.03 -12.68
N ASP A 199 30.06 -9.00 -13.46
CA ASP A 199 30.63 -8.73 -14.80
C ASP A 199 32.10 -8.25 -14.78
N LEU A 200 32.55 -7.65 -13.69
CA LEU A 200 33.95 -7.23 -13.51
C LEU A 200 34.94 -8.42 -13.43
N GLY A 201 34.45 -9.65 -13.35
CA GLY A 201 35.26 -10.89 -13.30
C GLY A 201 35.85 -11.33 -14.64
N GLY A 202 35.34 -10.85 -15.78
CA GLY A 202 35.79 -11.31 -17.10
C GLY A 202 37.16 -10.81 -17.57
N GLY A 203 38.05 -10.34 -16.68
CA GLY A 203 39.29 -9.70 -17.15
C GLY A 203 40.33 -9.28 -16.12
N LYS A 204 40.51 -10.02 -15.01
CA LYS A 204 41.73 -9.83 -14.18
C LYS A 204 42.37 -11.17 -13.82
N THR A 205 43.41 -11.51 -14.60
CA THR A 205 44.68 -12.04 -14.08
C THR A 205 44.69 -13.47 -13.53
N ILE A 206 44.02 -14.43 -14.17
CA ILE A 206 43.98 -15.82 -13.68
C ILE A 206 44.33 -16.90 -14.74
N SER A 207 44.32 -16.61 -16.04
CA SER A 207 44.82 -17.56 -17.05
C SER A 207 46.35 -17.74 -17.00
N GLU A 208 47.10 -16.85 -16.35
CA GLU A 208 48.58 -16.92 -16.29
C GLU A 208 49.10 -17.58 -15.00
N LYS A 209 48.23 -18.01 -14.08
CA LYS A 209 48.65 -18.67 -12.82
C LYS A 209 47.92 -19.98 -12.49
N PHE A 210 46.94 -20.39 -13.29
CA PHE A 210 46.18 -21.62 -13.02
C PHE A 210 46.88 -22.91 -13.46
N ASP A 211 47.86 -22.83 -14.35
CA ASP A 211 48.62 -24.01 -14.80
C ASP A 211 49.68 -24.48 -13.78
N GLU A 212 50.09 -23.64 -12.83
CA GLU A 212 51.09 -24.00 -11.80
C GLU A 212 50.48 -24.67 -10.55
N VAL A 213 49.18 -24.51 -10.29
CA VAL A 213 48.54 -24.94 -9.03
C VAL A 213 47.67 -26.20 -9.20
N LYS A 214 47.36 -26.59 -10.44
CA LYS A 214 46.50 -27.75 -10.75
C LYS A 214 47.15 -29.12 -10.43
N ALA A 215 48.40 -29.13 -9.96
CA ALA A 215 49.15 -30.36 -9.65
C ALA A 215 48.95 -30.91 -8.23
N GLU A 216 48.33 -30.17 -7.29
CA GLU A 216 48.44 -30.54 -5.86
C GLU A 216 47.12 -30.80 -5.12
N VAL A 217 45.95 -30.70 -5.76
CA VAL A 217 44.67 -30.93 -5.05
C VAL A 217 43.77 -31.88 -5.84
N ASN A 218 44.08 -33.16 -5.75
CA ASN A 218 43.21 -34.22 -6.23
C ASN A 218 42.77 -35.13 -5.07
N ASN A 219 41.44 -35.23 -4.89
CA ASN A 219 40.62 -36.25 -4.19
C ASN A 219 39.73 -35.72 -3.04
N ILE A 220 38.42 -35.59 -3.28
CA ILE A 220 37.34 -36.60 -3.06
C ILE A 220 35.99 -35.85 -3.14
N ALA A 221 35.31 -35.99 -4.28
CA ALA A 221 33.86 -36.05 -4.49
C ALA A 221 33.67 -35.96 -6.00
N THR A 222 32.68 -36.67 -6.54
CA THR A 222 32.30 -36.67 -7.96
C THR A 222 31.80 -35.29 -8.40
N ASN A 223 32.72 -34.34 -8.52
CA ASN A 223 32.53 -33.05 -9.17
C ASN A 223 33.21 -33.18 -10.53
N ASP A 224 32.48 -32.88 -11.60
CA ASP A 224 33.11 -32.61 -12.88
C ASP A 224 34.15 -31.49 -12.65
N PRO A 225 35.45 -31.72 -12.89
CA PRO A 225 36.48 -30.71 -12.66
C PRO A 225 36.26 -29.42 -13.46
N ASP A 226 35.54 -29.54 -14.58
CA ASP A 226 35.28 -28.44 -15.50
C ASP A 226 33.92 -27.75 -15.22
N ASP A 227 33.01 -28.39 -14.47
CA ASP A 227 31.74 -27.80 -14.03
C ASP A 227 31.40 -28.11 -12.55
N PRO A 228 31.90 -27.29 -11.61
CA PRO A 228 31.70 -27.48 -10.18
C PRO A 228 30.24 -27.34 -9.70
N GLN A 229 29.30 -26.86 -10.51
CA GLN A 229 27.91 -26.63 -10.08
C GLN A 229 26.95 -27.75 -10.48
N LYS A 230 27.39 -28.67 -11.34
CA LYS A 230 26.56 -29.75 -11.87
C LYS A 230 26.03 -30.67 -10.77
N SER A 231 24.73 -30.99 -10.81
CA SER A 231 24.03 -31.88 -9.87
C SER A 231 23.98 -31.44 -8.39
N LYS A 232 24.27 -30.18 -8.07
CA LYS A 232 24.24 -29.66 -6.68
C LYS A 232 22.89 -29.09 -6.23
N TRP A 233 21.99 -28.81 -7.18
CA TRP A 233 20.77 -28.03 -6.96
C TRP A 233 19.48 -28.81 -7.27
N GLY A 234 19.60 -30.13 -7.38
CA GLY A 234 18.48 -31.04 -7.63
C GLY A 234 18.23 -31.35 -9.12
N GLY A 235 19.06 -30.83 -10.03
CA GLY A 235 19.09 -31.19 -11.45
C GLY A 235 17.84 -30.85 -12.25
N LYS A 236 16.93 -30.02 -11.71
CA LYS A 236 15.66 -29.66 -12.35
C LYS A 236 15.61 -28.16 -12.62
N SER A 237 15.29 -27.80 -13.86
CA SER A 237 15.06 -26.40 -14.26
C SER A 237 13.68 -25.89 -13.86
N GLU A 238 12.80 -26.76 -13.37
CA GLU A 238 11.45 -26.41 -12.91
C GLU A 238 11.09 -27.25 -11.66
N CYS A 239 10.76 -26.58 -10.55
CA CYS A 239 10.37 -27.20 -9.28
C CYS A 239 9.60 -26.21 -8.42
N ASN A 240 8.69 -26.69 -7.57
CA ASN A 240 7.89 -25.86 -6.64
C ASN A 240 7.20 -24.65 -7.30
N GLU A 241 6.66 -24.83 -8.51
CA GLU A 241 6.05 -23.75 -9.29
C GLU A 241 7.03 -22.62 -9.69
N ARG A 242 8.34 -22.86 -9.61
CA ARG A 242 9.40 -21.96 -10.09
C ARG A 242 10.11 -22.58 -11.27
N LYS A 243 10.58 -21.74 -12.19
CA LYS A 243 11.34 -22.14 -13.36
C LYS A 243 12.53 -21.22 -13.58
N ILE A 244 13.68 -21.82 -13.82
CA ILE A 244 14.86 -21.13 -14.32
C ILE A 244 14.96 -21.31 -15.83
N THR A 245 15.24 -20.24 -16.56
CA THR A 245 15.52 -20.27 -17.99
C THR A 245 16.78 -19.48 -18.28
N ALA A 246 17.43 -19.81 -19.40
CA ALA A 246 18.63 -19.11 -19.85
C ALA A 246 18.49 -18.75 -21.34
N LYS A 247 19.01 -17.59 -21.70
CA LYS A 247 19.16 -17.13 -23.09
C LYS A 247 20.61 -16.80 -23.38
N ILE A 248 21.16 -17.38 -24.45
CA ILE A 248 22.55 -17.18 -24.86
C ILE A 248 22.55 -16.36 -26.16
N GLU A 249 23.31 -15.28 -26.17
CA GLU A 249 23.47 -14.38 -27.32
C GLU A 249 24.97 -14.09 -27.54
N PRO A 250 25.43 -13.88 -28.78
CA PRO A 250 26.80 -13.41 -29.03
C PRO A 250 27.06 -12.07 -28.32
N SER A 251 28.24 -11.91 -27.71
CA SER A 251 28.66 -10.63 -27.12
C SER A 251 29.35 -9.74 -28.17
N GLU A 252 29.69 -8.50 -27.79
CA GLU A 252 30.47 -7.59 -28.64
C GLU A 252 31.88 -8.14 -28.95
N ASN A 253 32.43 -8.96 -28.05
CA ASN A 253 33.66 -9.71 -28.29
C ASN A 253 33.30 -11.08 -28.92
N PRO A 254 33.79 -11.40 -30.13
CA PRO A 254 33.50 -12.67 -30.82
C PRO A 254 33.86 -13.93 -30.02
N ALA A 255 34.76 -13.83 -29.04
CA ALA A 255 35.17 -14.95 -28.19
C ALA A 255 34.28 -15.14 -26.95
N LEU A 256 33.32 -14.24 -26.69
CA LEU A 256 32.48 -14.24 -25.50
C LEU A 256 30.99 -14.22 -25.85
N TYR A 257 30.20 -14.69 -24.92
CA TYR A 257 28.74 -14.72 -25.00
C TYR A 257 28.12 -13.91 -23.86
N LYS A 258 26.94 -13.37 -24.15
CA LYS A 258 26.03 -12.80 -23.19
C LYS A 258 25.03 -13.86 -22.78
N VAL A 259 24.97 -14.17 -21.48
CA VAL A 259 24.04 -15.14 -20.90
C VAL A 259 23.06 -14.40 -20.01
N THR A 260 21.76 -14.55 -20.28
CA THR A 260 20.68 -14.00 -19.43
C THR A 260 19.99 -15.16 -18.73
N LEU A 261 20.09 -15.19 -17.40
CA LEU A 261 19.37 -16.13 -16.53
C LEU A 261 18.11 -15.45 -15.98
N GLU A 262 16.98 -16.15 -16.04
CA GLU A 262 15.70 -15.67 -15.51
C GLU A 262 15.06 -16.74 -14.64
N VAL A 263 14.63 -16.35 -13.44
CA VAL A 263 13.78 -17.18 -12.58
C VAL A 263 12.41 -16.52 -12.50
N CYS A 264 11.36 -17.30 -12.79
CA CYS A 264 9.97 -16.85 -12.75
C CYS A 264 9.07 -17.93 -12.12
N SER A 265 7.85 -17.54 -11.76
CA SER A 265 6.82 -18.49 -11.35
C SER A 265 6.11 -19.09 -12.56
N THR A 266 5.80 -20.39 -12.51
CA THR A 266 4.96 -21.08 -13.50
C THR A 266 3.48 -21.02 -13.17
N ASN A 267 3.13 -20.55 -11.97
CA ASN A 267 1.75 -20.36 -11.53
C ASN A 267 1.45 -18.85 -11.36
N PRO A 268 0.59 -18.26 -12.22
CA PRO A 268 0.21 -16.84 -12.12
C PRO A 268 -0.47 -16.48 -10.78
N ALA A 269 -1.04 -17.45 -10.06
CA ALA A 269 -1.65 -17.23 -8.75
C ALA A 269 -0.62 -17.15 -7.59
N ASN A 270 0.63 -17.52 -7.84
CA ASN A 270 1.74 -17.53 -6.88
C ASN A 270 2.97 -16.88 -7.54
N PRO A 271 3.00 -15.55 -7.75
CA PRO A 271 4.12 -14.87 -8.38
C PRO A 271 5.42 -15.03 -7.55
N LEU A 272 6.57 -14.95 -8.22
CA LEU A 272 7.86 -14.95 -7.53
C LEU A 272 8.07 -13.58 -6.86
N THR A 273 8.51 -13.56 -5.60
CA THR A 273 8.78 -12.33 -4.83
C THR A 273 10.03 -12.48 -3.95
N GLY A 274 10.51 -11.37 -3.39
CA GLY A 274 11.72 -11.35 -2.56
C GLY A 274 13.02 -11.34 -3.36
N PHE A 275 13.90 -12.28 -3.07
CA PHE A 275 15.24 -12.37 -3.64
C PHE A 275 15.51 -13.77 -4.18
N VAL A 276 16.29 -13.84 -5.25
CA VAL A 276 16.83 -15.09 -5.80
C VAL A 276 18.35 -15.04 -5.70
N LYS A 277 18.93 -16.07 -5.10
CA LYS A 277 20.38 -16.24 -5.05
C LYS A 277 20.79 -17.17 -6.19
N PHE A 278 21.59 -16.67 -7.12
CA PHE A 278 22.16 -17.49 -8.18
C PHE A 278 23.47 -18.11 -7.72
N HIS A 279 23.80 -19.27 -8.27
CA HIS A 279 25.04 -19.99 -8.04
C HIS A 279 25.73 -20.24 -9.38
N LEU A 280 26.81 -19.51 -9.62
CA LEU A 280 27.55 -19.50 -10.88
C LEU A 280 28.85 -20.30 -10.75
N HIS A 281 29.58 -20.41 -11.86
CA HIS A 281 30.90 -20.99 -11.86
C HIS A 281 31.88 -20.19 -10.96
N PRO A 282 32.79 -20.83 -10.20
CA PRO A 282 33.70 -20.11 -9.28
C PRO A 282 34.66 -19.09 -9.92
N THR A 283 34.74 -19.04 -11.25
CA THR A 283 35.56 -18.05 -11.99
C THR A 283 34.92 -16.66 -12.03
N PHE A 284 33.64 -16.52 -11.69
CA PHE A 284 33.00 -15.22 -11.51
C PHE A 284 33.45 -14.60 -10.17
N ASN A 285 33.74 -13.30 -10.16
CA ASN A 285 34.14 -12.58 -8.92
C ASN A 285 33.06 -12.64 -7.83
N ASN A 286 31.80 -12.62 -8.25
CA ASN A 286 30.66 -12.89 -7.40
C ASN A 286 29.95 -14.10 -8.01
N ASP A 287 30.32 -15.28 -7.53
CA ASP A 287 29.76 -16.57 -7.94
C ASP A 287 28.41 -16.86 -7.26
N ASN A 288 27.98 -16.02 -6.32
CA ASN A 288 26.73 -16.18 -5.57
C ASN A 288 25.86 -14.90 -5.54
N PRO A 289 25.53 -14.26 -6.68
CA PRO A 289 24.84 -12.98 -6.67
C PRO A 289 23.37 -13.10 -6.21
N ILE A 290 22.92 -12.12 -5.44
CA ILE A 290 21.55 -12.05 -4.91
C ILE A 290 20.79 -10.97 -5.67
N ILE A 291 19.78 -11.39 -6.44
CA ILE A 291 19.00 -10.52 -7.31
C ILE A 291 17.60 -10.33 -6.73
N ALA A 292 17.21 -9.06 -6.56
CA ALA A 292 15.86 -8.70 -6.15
C ALA A 292 14.88 -9.00 -7.30
N VAL A 293 13.74 -9.59 -6.96
CA VAL A 293 12.69 -9.91 -7.93
C VAL A 293 11.94 -8.63 -8.30
N THR A 294 11.89 -8.32 -9.60
CA THR A 294 11.15 -7.18 -10.14
C THR A 294 10.14 -7.67 -11.17
N ASP A 295 8.88 -7.22 -11.07
CA ASP A 295 7.79 -7.66 -11.95
C ASP A 295 7.62 -9.20 -12.03
N GLY A 296 7.86 -9.89 -10.91
CA GLY A 296 7.71 -11.35 -10.80
C GLY A 296 8.85 -12.15 -11.44
N ILE A 297 9.93 -11.50 -11.85
CA ILE A 297 11.09 -12.13 -12.49
C ILE A 297 12.37 -11.67 -11.79
N ALA A 298 13.22 -12.62 -11.38
CA ALA A 298 14.61 -12.33 -11.07
C ALA A 298 15.45 -12.54 -12.33
N ARG A 299 16.08 -11.47 -12.83
CA ARG A 299 16.86 -11.49 -14.08
C ARG A 299 18.31 -11.15 -13.78
N LEU A 300 19.22 -12.06 -14.13
CA LEU A 300 20.66 -11.87 -14.06
C LEU A 300 21.24 -11.88 -15.47
N VAL A 301 21.97 -10.84 -15.85
CA VAL A 301 22.62 -10.75 -17.16
C VAL A 301 24.14 -10.78 -16.97
N LEU A 302 24.78 -11.79 -17.55
CA LEU A 302 26.22 -11.98 -17.58
C LEU A 302 26.73 -11.58 -18.96
N ASN A 303 27.51 -10.52 -19.06
CA ASN A 303 27.91 -9.97 -20.37
C ASN A 303 29.19 -10.60 -20.95
N LYS A 304 29.94 -11.35 -20.13
CA LYS A 304 31.25 -11.91 -20.48
C LYS A 304 31.36 -13.37 -20.02
N VAL A 305 30.79 -14.28 -20.79
CA VAL A 305 30.86 -15.73 -20.53
C VAL A 305 31.64 -16.40 -21.65
N TYR A 306 32.67 -17.19 -21.29
CA TYR A 306 33.54 -17.85 -22.27
C TYR A 306 32.98 -19.21 -22.75
N GLY A 307 32.43 -20.00 -21.82
CA GLY A 307 32.02 -21.38 -22.05
C GLY A 307 30.76 -21.76 -21.27
N ALA A 308 30.25 -22.96 -21.53
CA ALA A 308 29.07 -23.48 -20.89
C ALA A 308 29.37 -23.92 -19.45
N PHE A 309 28.41 -23.74 -18.56
CA PHE A 309 28.50 -24.19 -17.16
C PHE A 309 27.08 -24.43 -16.64
N THR A 310 26.96 -25.16 -15.53
CA THR A 310 25.69 -25.34 -14.83
C THR A 310 25.45 -24.16 -13.90
N ALA A 311 24.28 -23.52 -14.01
CA ALA A 311 23.86 -22.48 -13.08
C ALA A 311 22.81 -23.02 -12.11
N GLY A 312 22.99 -22.72 -10.82
CA GLY A 312 22.00 -22.94 -9.78
C GLY A 312 21.21 -21.68 -9.44
N ALA A 313 20.00 -21.82 -8.91
CA ALA A 313 19.27 -20.73 -8.28
C ALA A 313 18.48 -21.22 -7.05
N GLU A 314 18.55 -20.44 -5.98
CA GLU A 314 17.77 -20.60 -4.75
C GLU A 314 16.69 -19.50 -4.67
N ALA A 315 15.44 -19.90 -4.51
CA ALA A 315 14.28 -19.04 -4.32
C ALA A 315 13.48 -19.49 -3.08
N ASP A 316 12.50 -18.67 -2.68
CA ASP A 316 11.62 -18.96 -1.53
C ASP A 316 12.41 -19.27 -0.23
N GLU A 317 13.43 -18.45 0.07
CA GLU A 317 14.34 -18.61 1.22
C GLU A 317 15.12 -19.95 1.23
N GLY A 318 15.39 -20.51 0.05
CA GLY A 318 16.16 -21.76 -0.13
C GLY A 318 15.30 -23.03 -0.12
N ASN A 319 13.98 -22.89 0.03
CA ASN A 319 13.03 -24.01 -0.11
C ASN A 319 12.92 -24.49 -1.55
N THR A 320 13.18 -23.62 -2.52
CA THR A 320 13.20 -23.97 -3.93
C THR A 320 14.61 -23.88 -4.48
N ARG A 321 15.09 -24.99 -5.04
CA ARG A 321 16.40 -25.08 -5.71
C ARG A 321 16.18 -25.48 -7.15
N LEU A 322 16.82 -24.73 -8.05
CA LEU A 322 16.70 -24.89 -9.49
C LEU A 322 18.09 -25.06 -10.08
N GLU A 323 18.19 -25.87 -11.13
CA GLU A 323 19.43 -26.14 -11.85
C GLU A 323 19.20 -26.04 -13.36
N ILE A 324 20.11 -25.39 -14.06
CA ILE A 324 20.11 -25.33 -15.52
C ILE A 324 21.52 -25.55 -16.06
N ASP A 325 21.69 -26.62 -16.84
CA ASP A 325 22.92 -26.87 -17.58
C ASP A 325 22.86 -26.10 -18.90
N LEU A 326 23.76 -25.12 -19.08
CA LEU A 326 23.79 -24.29 -20.28
C LEU A 326 24.23 -25.06 -21.53
N ALA A 327 24.96 -26.18 -21.39
CA ALA A 327 25.40 -27.01 -22.50
C ALA A 327 24.25 -27.81 -23.12
N GLU A 328 23.26 -28.21 -22.29
CA GLU A 328 22.12 -29.04 -22.69
C GLU A 328 21.00 -28.25 -23.38
N LEU A 329 21.10 -26.92 -23.43
CA LEU A 329 20.09 -26.07 -24.04
C LEU A 329 20.04 -26.21 -25.57
N SER A 330 18.82 -26.27 -26.10
CA SER A 330 18.57 -26.32 -27.54
C SER A 330 18.91 -24.99 -28.22
N GLY A 331 19.65 -25.03 -29.34
CA GLY A 331 19.97 -23.83 -30.13
C GLY A 331 21.22 -23.07 -29.69
N VAL A 332 22.03 -23.64 -28.79
CA VAL A 332 23.30 -23.06 -28.35
C VAL A 332 24.43 -23.40 -29.34
N PRO A 333 25.32 -22.44 -29.69
CA PRO A 333 26.46 -22.70 -30.59
C PRO A 333 27.37 -23.80 -30.06
N GLN A 334 27.83 -24.69 -30.94
CA GLN A 334 28.69 -25.81 -30.59
C GLN A 334 30.00 -25.35 -29.90
N GLU A 335 30.59 -24.25 -30.39
CA GLU A 335 31.77 -23.63 -29.79
C GLU A 335 31.59 -23.16 -28.35
N PHE A 336 30.37 -22.81 -27.93
CA PHE A 336 30.08 -22.42 -26.55
C PHE A 336 29.90 -23.63 -25.64
N ARG A 337 29.41 -24.75 -26.18
CA ARG A 337 29.24 -26.01 -25.43
C ARG A 337 30.56 -26.73 -25.18
N ASP A 338 31.46 -26.64 -26.15
CA ASP A 338 32.75 -27.35 -26.15
C ASP A 338 33.85 -26.54 -25.43
N ARG A 339 33.52 -25.37 -24.87
CA ARG A 339 34.38 -24.48 -24.08
C ARG A 339 33.88 -24.40 -22.65
#